data_AF-A0A1T4YYS7-F1
#
_entry.id   AF-A0A1T4YYS7-F1
#
_cell.length_a   1.000
_cell.length_b   1.000
_cell.length_c   1.000
_cell.angle_alpha   90.00
_cell.angle_beta   90.00
_cell.angle_gamma   90.00
#
_symmetry.space_group_name_H-M   'P 1'
#
loop_
_entity.id
_entity.type
_entity.pdbx_description
1 polymer ?
#
loop_
_entity_poly.entity_id
_entity_poly.type
_entity_poly.pdbx_seq_one_letter_code
_entity_poly.pdbx_strand_id
1 'polypeptide(L)'
;MSESAPTSSSRKPLLADAPPTSETASVPARVLVTGTPNVRQEPTTTRGAAPTPATPTPSPWTPALILGVVQIGLLAGALAWGGNYLSQKLTNSRIGTSGSESTTPGDTASLKVALDKATAQISALQRQLDAQGEERAKTQSRLQEMADRMALVIQQSSFSTTGETPRVSASDASQVAAMLPSVSPATAELILIKERNRLTTYADKAIATGSRADLQALVEAMMDPAMKHLLHAAQAEFKRVQAYYDMGISIDPGYTLPVRDLFKDTPVSREADLTPAQLHTLLQDTKQPWEARLRAAYLLRSSNDPETNTLLLKALKEDPMLDVAKQAQITFENRVGRKFRLFDIPAIESWWQAQGGDKPVLKMKEPGK
;
A
#
# COMPACT_ATOMS: atom_id res chain seq x y z
N MET A 1 -9.59 -69.91 59.01
CA MET A 1 -9.00 -69.50 57.72
C MET A 1 -8.24 -68.21 58.03
N SER A 2 -7.03 -68.35 58.59
CA SER A 2 -5.75 -68.30 57.87
C SER A 2 -5.43 -66.84 57.53
N GLU A 3 -4.57 -66.19 58.34
CA GLU A 3 -3.13 -65.92 58.03
C GLU A 3 -3.01 -64.61 57.22
N SER A 4 -2.18 -63.60 57.51
CA SER A 4 -0.98 -63.46 58.34
C SER A 4 -0.71 -61.97 58.59
N ALA A 5 0.12 -61.69 59.60
CA ALA A 5 0.58 -60.38 60.02
C ALA A 5 1.92 -59.97 59.31
N PRO A 6 2.79 -59.09 59.85
CA PRO A 6 3.23 -57.84 59.22
C PRO A 6 4.75 -57.81 58.90
N THR A 7 5.25 -56.79 58.19
CA THR A 7 6.69 -56.46 58.22
C THR A 7 6.96 -54.95 58.16
N SER A 8 7.73 -54.50 59.15
CA SER A 8 8.41 -53.20 59.22
C SER A 8 9.87 -53.36 58.79
N SER A 9 10.46 -52.32 58.18
CA SER A 9 11.91 -52.01 58.07
C SER A 9 12.03 -50.99 56.92
N SER A 10 12.78 -49.89 56.90
CA SER A 10 13.99 -49.52 57.62
C SER A 10 14.17 -48.00 57.57
N ARG A 11 14.67 -47.42 58.66
CA ARG A 11 15.32 -46.10 58.70
C ARG A 11 16.82 -46.32 58.46
N LYS A 12 17.46 -45.49 57.62
CA LYS A 12 18.74 -44.81 57.94
C LYS A 12 19.13 -43.74 56.89
N PRO A 13 20.00 -42.77 57.26
CA PRO A 13 20.18 -41.46 56.63
C PRO A 13 21.50 -41.33 55.83
N LEU A 14 21.61 -40.27 55.02
CA LEU A 14 22.87 -39.68 54.50
C LEU A 14 22.51 -38.28 53.96
N LEU A 15 22.92 -37.16 54.55
CA LEU A 15 24.25 -36.52 54.59
C LEU A 15 24.80 -36.20 53.19
N ALA A 16 24.79 -34.91 52.79
CA ALA A 16 25.98 -34.12 52.47
C ALA A 16 25.65 -32.83 51.69
N ASP A 17 26.38 -31.78 52.06
CA ASP A 17 26.40 -30.43 51.55
C ASP A 17 26.80 -30.30 50.07
N ALA A 18 26.32 -29.24 49.40
CA ALA A 18 27.08 -28.53 48.37
C ALA A 18 26.59 -27.05 48.24
N PRO A 19 27.52 -26.06 48.26
CA PRO A 19 27.22 -24.62 48.26
C PRO A 19 27.11 -24.01 46.84
N PRO A 20 26.61 -22.75 46.72
CA PRO A 20 26.53 -22.06 45.44
C PRO A 20 27.88 -21.44 45.02
N THR A 21 28.35 -21.79 43.83
CA THR A 21 29.46 -21.10 43.16
C THR A 21 28.98 -19.78 42.57
N SER A 22 29.65 -18.71 43.00
CA SER A 22 29.62 -17.37 42.41
C SER A 22 30.47 -17.39 41.14
N GLU A 23 29.96 -16.90 40.01
CA GLU A 23 30.79 -16.63 38.84
C GLU A 23 30.58 -15.20 38.34
N THR A 24 31.66 -14.45 38.51
CA THR A 24 31.94 -13.08 38.10
C THR A 24 32.29 -13.08 36.61
N ALA A 25 31.63 -12.24 35.81
CA ALA A 25 32.10 -11.85 34.47
C ALA A 25 31.66 -10.40 34.22
N SER A 26 32.53 -9.44 34.50
CA SER A 26 33.52 -8.84 33.58
C SER A 26 32.91 -7.76 32.67
N VAL A 27 32.94 -6.54 33.22
CA VAL A 27 32.72 -5.27 32.52
C VAL A 27 34.03 -4.85 31.84
N PRO A 28 34.06 -4.50 30.54
CA PRO A 28 35.22 -3.82 29.98
C PRO A 28 35.13 -2.30 30.21
N ALA A 29 36.09 -1.80 30.99
CA ALA A 29 36.38 -0.40 31.16
C ALA A 29 36.90 0.23 29.86
N ARG A 30 36.33 1.38 29.48
CA ARG A 30 36.80 2.22 28.38
C ARG A 30 37.84 3.19 28.92
N VAL A 31 39.11 2.92 28.60
CA VAL A 31 40.26 3.76 28.95
C VAL A 31 40.23 5.05 28.13
N LEU A 32 40.23 6.17 28.85
CA LEU A 32 40.46 7.52 28.35
C LEU A 32 41.96 7.69 28.10
N VAL A 33 42.37 7.92 26.86
CA VAL A 33 43.75 8.31 26.51
C VAL A 33 43.75 9.78 26.09
N THR A 34 44.42 10.57 26.91
CA THR A 34 44.81 11.95 26.67
C THR A 34 46.06 12.00 25.79
N GLY A 35 46.10 12.90 24.81
CA GLY A 35 47.30 13.10 23.99
C GLY A 35 47.13 14.03 22.78
N THR A 36 47.21 15.35 23.02
CA THR A 36 47.75 16.35 22.08
C THR A 36 49.26 16.47 22.33
N PRO A 37 50.15 16.84 21.37
CA PRO A 37 50.13 18.05 20.51
C PRO A 37 50.54 17.71 19.04
N ASN A 38 50.65 18.56 18.02
CA ASN A 38 51.20 19.91 17.94
C ASN A 38 50.84 20.55 16.58
N VAL A 39 50.36 21.79 16.67
CA VAL A 39 50.54 22.97 15.79
C VAL A 39 51.20 22.79 14.41
N ARG A 40 50.45 23.14 13.36
CA ARG A 40 50.96 23.97 12.24
C ARG A 40 49.88 24.96 11.81
N GLN A 41 50.16 26.24 12.06
CA GLN A 41 49.37 27.40 11.71
C GLN A 41 49.52 27.74 10.23
N GLU A 42 48.43 28.09 9.55
CA GLU A 42 48.41 29.01 8.41
C GLU A 42 47.08 29.80 8.38
N PRO A 43 47.06 31.01 7.78
CA PRO A 43 46.43 32.17 8.40
C PRO A 43 44.98 32.43 7.99
N THR A 44 44.24 32.92 9.00
CA THR A 44 42.88 33.44 8.96
C THR A 44 42.79 34.71 8.10
N THR A 45 41.94 34.68 7.07
CA THR A 45 41.36 35.90 6.48
C THR A 45 39.94 36.07 7.00
N THR A 46 39.74 37.14 7.76
CA THR A 46 38.52 37.53 8.45
C THR A 46 37.45 38.01 7.46
N ARG A 47 36.29 37.33 7.40
CA ARG A 47 35.08 37.88 6.77
C ARG A 47 33.88 37.63 7.66
N GLY A 48 33.15 38.70 7.95
CA GLY A 48 32.21 38.84 9.07
C GLY A 48 31.07 37.84 9.13
N ALA A 49 30.70 37.52 10.38
CA ALA A 49 29.52 36.76 10.74
C ALA A 49 28.25 37.56 10.44
N ALA A 50 27.37 36.98 9.62
CA ALA A 50 25.97 37.39 9.51
C ALA A 50 25.13 36.65 10.57
N PRO A 51 24.09 37.27 11.14
CA PRO A 51 23.25 36.66 12.16
C PRO A 51 22.37 35.53 11.58
N THR A 52 22.32 34.43 12.31
CA THR A 52 21.48 33.25 12.05
C THR A 52 19.99 33.62 12.05
N PRO A 53 19.19 33.23 11.05
CA PRO A 53 17.74 33.42 11.10
C PRO A 53 17.10 32.39 12.04
N ALA A 54 16.24 32.87 12.94
CA ALA A 54 15.45 32.07 13.85
C ALA A 54 14.46 31.17 13.08
N THR A 55 14.38 29.91 13.50
CA THR A 55 13.42 28.91 12.99
C THR A 55 11.99 29.35 13.32
N PRO A 56 11.09 29.51 12.34
CA PRO A 56 9.69 29.86 12.61
C PRO A 56 8.95 28.64 13.15
N THR A 57 8.29 28.81 14.30
CA THR A 57 7.34 27.85 14.84
C THR A 57 6.08 27.82 13.97
N PRO A 58 5.54 26.63 13.63
CA PRO A 58 4.36 26.54 12.78
C PRO A 58 3.10 27.04 13.51
N SER A 59 2.41 27.97 12.86
CA SER A 59 1.09 28.49 13.26
C SER A 59 0.01 27.40 13.20
N PRO A 60 -0.92 27.32 14.17
CA PRO A 60 -1.94 26.27 14.25
C PRO A 60 -3.06 26.35 13.17
N TRP A 61 -2.99 27.29 12.24
CA TRP A 61 -4.05 27.53 11.23
C TRP A 61 -3.73 26.97 9.83
N THR A 62 -2.53 26.43 9.60
CA THR A 62 -2.11 25.86 8.31
C THR A 62 -2.92 24.66 7.79
N PRO A 63 -3.49 23.75 8.61
CA PRO A 63 -4.25 22.62 8.05
C PRO A 63 -5.62 23.04 7.47
N ALA A 64 -6.20 24.17 7.92
CA ALA A 64 -7.51 24.63 7.44
C ALA A 64 -7.44 25.27 6.04
N LEU A 65 -6.34 25.95 5.70
CA LEU A 65 -6.17 26.58 4.38
C LEU A 65 -5.88 25.56 3.27
N ILE A 66 -5.21 24.44 3.58
CA ILE A 66 -4.88 23.39 2.60
C ILE A 66 -6.14 22.62 2.18
N LEU A 67 -7.08 22.39 3.10
CA LEU A 67 -8.35 21.72 2.81
C LEU A 67 -9.28 22.55 1.90
N GLY A 68 -9.27 23.88 2.04
CA GLY A 68 -10.07 24.78 1.19
C GLY A 68 -9.61 24.80 -0.27
N VAL A 69 -8.30 24.77 -0.53
CA VAL A 69 -7.74 24.81 -1.89
C VAL A 69 -7.99 23.49 -2.65
N VAL A 70 -7.94 22.35 -1.95
CA VAL A 70 -8.20 21.03 -2.55
C VAL A 70 -9.67 20.87 -2.96
N GLN A 71 -10.62 21.39 -2.16
CA GLN A 71 -12.04 21.32 -2.52
C GLN A 71 -12.40 22.22 -3.72
N ILE A 72 -11.79 23.41 -3.82
CA ILE A 72 -11.99 24.29 -4.99
C ILE A 72 -11.39 23.67 -6.26
N GLY A 73 -10.24 23.00 -6.16
CA GLY A 73 -9.62 22.29 -7.29
C GLY A 73 -10.47 21.13 -7.84
N LEU A 74 -11.10 20.34 -6.96
CA LEU A 74 -11.98 19.24 -7.37
C LEU A 74 -13.27 19.72 -8.04
N LEU A 75 -13.83 20.85 -7.58
CA LEU A 75 -15.01 21.47 -8.19
C LEU A 75 -14.70 22.07 -9.58
N ALA A 76 -13.53 22.70 -9.76
CA ALA A 76 -13.09 23.20 -11.05
C ALA A 76 -12.83 22.05 -12.06
N GLY A 77 -12.24 20.94 -11.60
CA GLY A 77 -12.04 19.74 -12.43
C GLY A 77 -13.34 19.09 -12.89
N ALA A 78 -14.33 18.99 -12.02
CA ALA A 78 -15.65 18.43 -12.35
C ALA A 78 -16.42 19.31 -13.37
N LEU A 79 -16.32 20.64 -13.26
CA LEU A 79 -16.93 21.57 -14.21
C LEU A 79 -16.25 21.55 -15.58
N ALA A 80 -14.91 21.43 -15.63
CA ALA A 80 -14.17 21.30 -16.89
C ALA A 80 -14.47 19.97 -17.62
N TRP A 81 -14.64 18.88 -16.88
CA TRP A 81 -15.00 17.58 -17.45
C TRP A 81 -16.45 17.55 -17.95
N GLY A 82 -17.39 18.15 -17.21
CA GLY A 82 -18.78 18.30 -17.63
C GLY A 82 -18.96 19.17 -18.88
N GLY A 83 -18.19 20.26 -19.00
CA GLY A 83 -18.23 21.15 -20.17
C GLY A 83 -17.75 20.47 -21.46
N ASN A 84 -16.70 19.64 -21.39
CA ASN A 84 -16.20 18.90 -22.56
C ASN A 84 -17.16 17.79 -23.01
N TYR A 85 -17.81 17.11 -22.06
CA TYR A 85 -18.78 16.06 -22.36
C TYR A 85 -20.05 16.63 -23.03
N LEU A 86 -20.49 17.82 -22.62
CA LEU A 86 -21.65 18.49 -23.22
C LEU A 86 -21.33 19.10 -24.60
N SER A 87 -20.11 19.62 -24.80
CA SER A 87 -19.64 20.14 -26.09
C SER A 87 -19.55 19.05 -27.16
N GLN A 88 -19.09 17.84 -26.80
CA GLN A 88 -19.06 16.69 -27.73
C GLN A 88 -20.45 16.19 -28.13
N LYS A 89 -21.45 16.26 -27.23
CA LYS A 89 -22.83 15.91 -27.59
C LYS A 89 -23.48 16.93 -28.52
N LEU A 90 -23.16 18.22 -28.38
CA LEU A 90 -23.70 19.28 -29.23
C LEU A 90 -23.05 19.31 -30.63
N THR A 91 -21.76 18.97 -30.74
CA THR A 91 -21.06 18.90 -32.05
C THR A 91 -21.44 17.66 -32.86
N ASN A 92 -21.68 16.52 -32.23
CA ASN A 92 -22.18 15.32 -32.92
C ASN A 92 -23.63 15.42 -33.41
N SER A 93 -24.40 16.41 -32.93
CA SER A 93 -25.79 16.64 -33.36
C SER A 93 -25.90 17.54 -34.61
N ARG A 94 -24.78 18.07 -35.14
CA ARG A 94 -24.78 19.07 -36.23
C ARG A 94 -24.19 18.60 -37.56
N ILE A 95 -23.75 17.33 -37.67
CA ILE A 95 -23.25 16.75 -38.91
C ILE A 95 -24.36 15.88 -39.49
N GLY A 96 -25.36 16.51 -40.08
CA GLY A 96 -26.49 15.78 -40.64
C GLY A 96 -27.63 16.63 -41.18
N THR A 97 -27.40 17.85 -41.68
CA THR A 97 -28.36 18.50 -42.59
C THR A 97 -27.69 19.62 -43.37
N SER A 98 -27.45 19.38 -44.66
CA SER A 98 -27.19 20.41 -45.66
C SER A 98 -28.52 21.01 -46.13
N GLY A 99 -28.67 22.34 -46.12
CA GLY A 99 -29.82 23.00 -46.74
C GLY A 99 -29.92 24.51 -46.46
N SER A 100 -29.99 25.26 -47.55
CA SER A 100 -30.30 26.69 -47.79
C SER A 100 -30.99 27.56 -46.72
N GLU A 101 -30.58 28.84 -46.75
CA GLU A 101 -31.38 30.08 -46.74
C GLU A 101 -32.74 30.12 -46.00
N SER A 102 -32.84 31.04 -45.03
CA SER A 102 -33.78 32.20 -45.03
C SER A 102 -34.07 32.65 -43.59
N THR A 103 -33.71 33.89 -43.29
CA THR A 103 -34.03 34.54 -42.01
C THR A 103 -35.49 34.99 -42.06
N THR A 104 -36.38 34.20 -41.45
CA THR A 104 -37.83 34.47 -41.34
C THR A 104 -38.17 34.75 -39.86
N PRO A 105 -39.19 35.57 -39.51
CA PRO A 105 -39.42 36.06 -38.14
C PRO A 105 -39.95 35.01 -37.14
N GLY A 106 -39.92 33.71 -37.50
CA GLY A 106 -40.36 32.59 -36.67
C GLY A 106 -39.37 32.16 -35.58
N ASP A 107 -38.10 32.58 -35.66
CA ASP A 107 -37.06 32.21 -34.70
C ASP A 107 -37.22 32.89 -33.33
N THR A 108 -37.92 34.03 -33.25
CA THR A 108 -38.11 34.74 -31.98
C THR A 108 -39.10 34.01 -31.06
N ALA A 109 -40.06 33.28 -31.61
CA ALA A 109 -41.03 32.50 -30.84
C ALA A 109 -40.39 31.21 -30.30
N SER A 110 -39.56 30.53 -31.08
CA SER A 110 -38.82 29.34 -30.64
C SER A 110 -37.77 29.70 -29.59
N LEU A 111 -37.12 30.85 -29.70
CA LEU A 111 -36.21 31.40 -28.68
C LEU A 111 -36.92 31.72 -27.36
N LYS A 112 -38.13 32.30 -27.40
CA LYS A 112 -38.92 32.55 -26.18
C LYS A 112 -39.32 31.25 -25.48
N VAL A 113 -39.80 30.26 -26.23
CA VAL A 113 -40.13 28.94 -25.68
C VAL A 113 -38.90 28.25 -25.08
N ALA A 114 -37.73 28.38 -25.71
CA ALA A 114 -36.47 27.86 -25.17
C ALA A 114 -36.05 28.60 -23.89
N LEU A 115 -36.22 29.92 -23.83
CA LEU A 115 -35.91 30.74 -22.65
C LEU A 115 -36.84 30.42 -21.46
N ASP A 116 -38.14 30.26 -21.71
CA ASP A 116 -39.10 29.89 -20.68
C ASP A 116 -38.81 28.50 -20.13
N LYS A 117 -38.43 27.56 -21.01
CA LYS A 117 -38.01 26.21 -20.62
C LYS A 117 -36.71 26.23 -19.80
N ALA A 118 -35.74 27.06 -20.17
CA ALA A 118 -34.50 27.22 -19.41
C ALA A 118 -34.76 27.85 -18.03
N THR A 119 -35.65 28.85 -17.96
CA THR A 119 -36.04 29.50 -16.71
C THR A 119 -36.77 28.52 -15.77
N ALA A 120 -37.65 27.69 -16.31
CA ALA A 120 -38.30 26.62 -15.55
C ALA A 120 -37.28 25.61 -15.02
N GLN A 121 -36.28 25.22 -15.82
CA GLN A 121 -35.21 24.31 -15.39
C GLN A 121 -34.33 24.92 -14.29
N ILE A 122 -33.95 26.19 -14.39
CA ILE A 122 -33.19 26.89 -13.36
C ILE A 122 -33.97 26.92 -12.04
N SER A 123 -35.27 27.22 -12.09
CA SER A 123 -36.11 27.22 -10.88
C SER A 123 -36.26 25.83 -10.25
N ALA A 124 -36.30 24.77 -11.07
CA ALA A 124 -36.35 23.39 -10.59
C ALA A 124 -35.02 22.97 -9.95
N LEU A 125 -33.89 23.34 -10.54
CA LEU A 125 -32.56 23.09 -9.98
C LEU A 125 -32.33 23.85 -8.68
N GLN A 126 -32.81 25.09 -8.58
CA GLN A 126 -32.74 25.87 -7.35
C GLN A 126 -33.49 25.17 -6.21
N ARG A 127 -34.71 24.67 -6.47
CA ARG A 127 -35.49 23.90 -5.47
C ARG A 127 -34.79 22.61 -5.04
N GLN A 128 -34.10 21.94 -5.95
CA GLN A 128 -33.32 20.75 -5.61
C GLN A 128 -32.11 21.08 -4.75
N LEU A 129 -31.42 22.18 -5.03
CA LEU A 129 -30.32 22.68 -4.20
C LEU A 129 -30.79 23.06 -2.79
N ASP A 130 -31.92 23.74 -2.69
CA ASP A 130 -32.50 24.14 -1.39
C ASP A 130 -32.91 22.89 -0.57
N ALA A 131 -33.55 21.90 -1.21
CA ALA A 131 -33.90 20.64 -0.56
C ALA A 131 -32.67 19.84 -0.10
N GLN A 132 -31.60 19.80 -0.90
CA GLN A 132 -30.33 19.17 -0.49
C GLN A 132 -29.63 19.95 0.64
N GLY A 133 -29.74 21.27 0.65
CA GLY A 133 -29.22 22.11 1.74
C GLY A 133 -29.89 21.78 3.07
N GLU A 134 -31.22 21.62 3.07
CA GLU A 134 -31.98 21.25 4.27
C GLU A 134 -31.62 19.85 4.78
N GLU A 135 -31.42 18.89 3.87
CA GLU A 135 -31.00 17.53 4.24
C GLU A 135 -29.58 17.50 4.83
N ARG A 136 -28.66 18.31 4.30
CA ARG A 136 -27.31 18.50 4.87
C ARG A 136 -27.37 19.13 6.26
N ALA A 137 -28.22 20.13 6.47
CA ALA A 137 -28.40 20.73 7.79
C ALA A 137 -28.95 19.72 8.81
N LYS A 138 -29.94 18.90 8.42
CA LYS A 138 -30.50 17.84 9.28
C LYS A 138 -29.47 16.77 9.63
N THR A 139 -28.68 16.33 8.66
CA THR A 139 -27.62 15.34 8.90
C THR A 139 -26.51 15.90 9.78
N GLN A 140 -26.11 17.16 9.61
CA GLN A 140 -25.15 17.82 10.48
C GLN A 140 -25.67 17.95 11.92
N SER A 141 -26.93 18.35 12.11
CA SER A 141 -27.55 18.40 13.44
C SER A 141 -27.58 17.03 14.12
N ARG A 142 -27.85 15.96 13.37
CA ARG A 142 -27.87 14.59 13.89
C ARG A 142 -26.48 14.11 14.29
N LEU A 143 -25.45 14.47 13.51
CA LEU A 143 -24.06 14.18 13.85
C LEU A 143 -23.62 14.93 15.12
N GLN A 144 -24.04 16.19 15.27
CA GLN A 144 -23.76 16.97 16.47
C GLN A 144 -24.42 16.34 17.71
N GLU A 145 -25.69 15.94 17.62
CA GLU A 145 -26.39 15.26 18.72
C GLU A 145 -25.70 13.94 19.10
N MET A 146 -25.20 13.19 18.11
CA MET A 146 -24.46 11.95 18.36
C MET A 146 -23.11 12.21 19.03
N ALA A 147 -22.40 13.27 18.62
CA ALA A 147 -21.15 13.70 19.25
C ALA A 147 -21.38 14.12 20.71
N ASP A 148 -22.43 14.90 20.98
CA ASP A 148 -22.78 15.33 22.33
C ASP A 148 -23.17 14.13 23.23
N ARG A 149 -23.90 13.15 22.68
CA ARG A 149 -24.20 11.89 23.38
C ARG A 149 -22.94 11.08 23.68
N MET A 150 -21.97 11.02 22.76
CA MET A 150 -20.69 10.34 23.00
C MET A 150 -19.84 11.05 24.07
N ALA A 151 -19.83 12.38 24.07
CA ALA A 151 -19.11 13.17 25.08
C ALA A 151 -19.64 12.90 26.50
N LEU A 152 -20.95 12.76 26.67
CA LEU A 152 -21.60 12.39 27.93
C LEU A 152 -21.22 10.98 28.43
N VAL A 153 -21.15 9.99 27.52
CA VAL A 153 -20.74 8.62 27.87
C VAL A 153 -19.26 8.56 28.29
N ILE A 154 -18.39 9.33 27.63
CA ILE A 154 -16.96 9.40 27.97
C ILE A 154 -16.76 9.98 29.38
N GLN A 155 -17.51 11.01 29.77
CA GLN A 155 -17.44 11.57 31.13
C GLN A 155 -17.93 10.62 32.23
N GLN A 156 -18.86 9.70 31.93
CA GLN A 156 -19.31 8.69 32.89
C GLN A 156 -18.34 7.50 33.01
N SER A 157 -17.45 7.29 32.03
CA SER A 157 -16.55 6.14 31.99
C SER A 157 -15.26 6.32 32.82
N SER A 158 -15.00 7.51 33.37
CA SER A 158 -13.75 7.85 34.05
C SER A 158 -13.72 7.62 35.57
N PHE A 159 -14.68 6.87 36.15
CA PHE A 159 -14.63 6.48 37.57
C PHE A 159 -14.63 4.96 37.76
N SER A 160 -13.46 4.42 38.15
CA SER A 160 -13.21 3.31 39.09
C SER A 160 -12.16 2.31 38.58
N THR A 161 -10.91 2.50 38.99
CA THR A 161 -9.91 1.42 39.12
C THR A 161 -9.46 1.35 40.57
N THR A 162 -10.30 0.78 41.43
CA THR A 162 -9.87 0.28 42.74
C THR A 162 -9.12 -1.03 42.53
N GLY A 163 -7.82 -1.01 42.79
CA GLY A 163 -6.99 -2.20 42.80
C GLY A 163 -7.32 -3.08 43.99
N GLU A 164 -7.66 -4.34 43.73
CA GLU A 164 -7.60 -5.41 44.71
C GLU A 164 -7.36 -6.74 43.97
N THR A 165 -6.20 -7.36 44.19
CA THR A 165 -5.84 -8.67 43.64
C THR A 165 -6.36 -9.76 44.58
N PRO A 166 -7.28 -10.65 44.16
CA PRO A 166 -7.64 -11.82 44.96
C PRO A 166 -6.65 -12.96 44.68
N ARG A 167 -6.14 -13.57 45.75
CA ARG A 167 -5.39 -14.84 45.69
C ARG A 167 -6.35 -15.97 45.33
N VAL A 168 -6.14 -16.61 44.19
CA VAL A 168 -6.95 -17.73 43.68
C VAL A 168 -6.38 -19.06 44.19
N SER A 169 -7.24 -19.90 44.78
CA SER A 169 -6.91 -21.27 45.20
C SER A 169 -7.33 -22.28 44.12
N ALA A 170 -6.68 -23.45 44.09
CA ALA A 170 -6.74 -24.42 43.00
C ALA A 170 -8.13 -25.08 42.73
N SER A 171 -9.18 -24.77 43.51
CA SER A 171 -10.57 -25.20 43.20
C SER A 171 -11.27 -24.30 42.18
N ASP A 172 -10.70 -23.14 41.84
CA ASP A 172 -11.35 -22.15 40.96
C ASP A 172 -10.97 -22.30 39.48
N ALA A 173 -10.08 -23.23 39.12
CA ALA A 173 -9.66 -23.40 37.72
C ALA A 173 -10.82 -23.76 36.77
N SER A 174 -11.88 -24.40 37.26
CA SER A 174 -13.10 -24.69 36.50
C SER A 174 -14.06 -23.50 36.39
N GLN A 175 -14.03 -22.54 37.34
CA GLN A 175 -14.78 -21.28 37.25
C GLN A 175 -14.02 -20.22 36.43
N VAL A 176 -12.68 -20.28 36.39
CA VAL A 176 -11.84 -19.43 35.53
C VAL A 176 -12.00 -19.79 34.05
N ALA A 177 -12.27 -21.06 33.72
CA ALA A 177 -12.63 -21.46 32.36
C ALA A 177 -14.00 -20.91 31.90
N ALA A 178 -14.90 -20.57 32.84
CA ALA A 178 -16.15 -19.87 32.58
C ALA A 178 -16.00 -18.34 32.62
N MET A 179 -14.84 -17.82 33.05
CA MET A 179 -14.44 -16.41 33.00
C MET A 179 -13.40 -16.14 31.91
N LEU A 180 -13.41 -16.91 30.80
CA LEU A 180 -12.96 -16.31 29.55
C LEU A 180 -13.78 -15.02 29.41
N PRO A 181 -13.16 -13.84 29.31
CA PRO A 181 -13.93 -12.63 29.11
C PRO A 181 -14.72 -12.88 27.83
N SER A 182 -16.04 -13.07 27.97
CA SER A 182 -16.95 -12.99 26.85
C SER A 182 -16.65 -11.62 26.28
N VAL A 183 -15.88 -11.59 25.21
CA VAL A 183 -15.30 -10.37 24.65
C VAL A 183 -16.48 -9.44 24.51
N SER A 184 -16.52 -8.36 25.31
CA SER A 184 -17.71 -7.52 25.33
C SER A 184 -18.01 -7.12 23.88
N PRO A 185 -19.27 -6.94 23.47
CA PRO A 185 -19.56 -6.55 22.09
C PRO A 185 -18.71 -5.36 21.63
N ALA A 186 -18.46 -4.39 22.53
CA ALA A 186 -17.56 -3.27 22.28
C ALA A 186 -16.08 -3.68 22.07
N THR A 187 -15.57 -4.64 22.83
CA THR A 187 -14.20 -5.16 22.67
C THR A 187 -14.06 -5.97 21.38
N ALA A 188 -15.08 -6.74 21.00
CA ALA A 188 -15.09 -7.48 19.73
C ALA A 188 -15.07 -6.53 18.52
N GLU A 189 -15.90 -5.48 18.55
CA GLU A 189 -15.89 -4.40 17.55
C GLU A 189 -14.53 -3.69 17.47
N LEU A 190 -13.91 -3.40 18.63
CA LEU A 190 -12.59 -2.78 18.64
C LEU A 190 -11.51 -3.67 18.01
N ILE A 191 -11.56 -4.99 18.25
CA ILE A 191 -10.65 -5.95 17.60
C ILE A 191 -10.86 -5.93 16.09
N LEU A 192 -12.11 -5.99 15.63
CA LEU A 192 -12.44 -5.94 14.20
C LEU A 192 -11.91 -4.66 13.54
N ILE A 193 -12.11 -3.51 14.17
CA ILE A 193 -11.62 -2.22 13.66
C ILE A 193 -10.09 -2.21 13.59
N LYS A 194 -9.41 -2.73 14.61
CA LYS A 194 -7.94 -2.81 14.62
C LYS A 194 -7.40 -3.71 13.51
N GLU A 195 -7.98 -4.89 13.33
CA GLU A 195 -7.56 -5.80 12.26
C GLU A 195 -7.87 -5.21 10.87
N ARG A 196 -9.00 -4.52 10.70
CA ARG A 196 -9.29 -3.80 9.45
C ARG A 196 -8.26 -2.71 9.16
N ASN A 197 -7.90 -1.92 10.18
CA ASN A 197 -6.88 -0.87 10.04
C ASN A 197 -5.49 -1.45 9.73
N ARG A 198 -5.19 -2.65 10.23
CA ARG A 198 -3.97 -3.39 9.88
C ARG A 198 -3.93 -3.74 8.39
N LEU A 199 -5.04 -4.24 7.82
CA LEU A 199 -5.15 -4.50 6.38
C LEU A 199 -4.99 -3.21 5.56
N THR A 200 -5.63 -2.12 5.97
CA THR A 200 -5.47 -0.81 5.32
C THR A 200 -4.00 -0.34 5.35
N THR A 201 -3.29 -0.56 6.47
CA THR A 201 -1.87 -0.21 6.60
C THR A 201 -0.99 -1.00 5.60
N TYR A 202 -1.26 -2.29 5.41
CA TYR A 202 -0.55 -3.08 4.41
C TYR A 202 -0.79 -2.55 3.00
N ALA A 203 -2.04 -2.25 2.65
CA ALA A 203 -2.35 -1.68 1.35
C ALA A 203 -1.71 -0.29 1.14
N ASP A 204 -1.71 0.57 2.16
CA ASP A 204 -1.07 1.88 2.09
C ASP A 204 0.44 1.76 1.87
N LYS A 205 1.12 0.85 2.56
CA LYS A 205 2.55 0.58 2.34
C LYS A 205 2.83 0.01 0.95
N ALA A 206 2.02 -0.94 0.49
CA ALA A 206 2.14 -1.50 -0.85
C ALA A 206 1.98 -0.42 -1.95
N ILE A 207 1.11 0.55 -1.74
CA ILE A 207 0.89 1.69 -2.65
C ILE A 207 2.03 2.71 -2.54
N ALA A 208 2.36 3.14 -1.33
CA ALA A 208 3.28 4.25 -1.10
C ALA A 208 4.74 3.88 -1.36
N THR A 209 5.14 2.65 -1.05
CA THR A 209 6.55 2.22 -1.13
C THR A 209 6.77 1.07 -2.10
N GLY A 210 5.74 0.58 -2.78
CA GLY A 210 5.89 -0.59 -3.66
C GLY A 210 6.21 -1.90 -2.95
N SER A 211 5.90 -2.02 -1.66
CA SER A 211 6.25 -3.19 -0.86
C SER A 211 5.51 -4.46 -1.31
N ARG A 212 6.27 -5.42 -1.84
CA ARG A 212 5.76 -6.76 -2.16
C ARG A 212 5.31 -7.52 -0.92
N ALA A 213 6.04 -7.40 0.19
CA ALA A 213 5.76 -8.12 1.42
C ALA A 213 4.40 -7.70 2.01
N ASP A 214 4.07 -6.41 1.96
CA ASP A 214 2.78 -5.93 2.46
C ASP A 214 1.61 -6.39 1.56
N LEU A 215 1.80 -6.45 0.23
CA LEU A 215 0.80 -7.06 -0.66
C LEU A 215 0.62 -8.56 -0.36
N GLN A 216 1.72 -9.27 -0.10
CA GLN A 216 1.69 -10.69 0.24
C GLN A 216 0.93 -10.92 1.56
N ALA A 217 1.12 -10.07 2.57
CA ALA A 217 0.38 -10.13 3.83
C ALA A 217 -1.15 -9.97 3.62
N LEU A 218 -1.59 -9.16 2.65
CA LEU A 218 -3.01 -9.06 2.28
C LEU A 218 -3.53 -10.36 1.66
N VAL A 219 -2.75 -10.97 0.76
CA VAL A 219 -3.12 -12.24 0.13
C VAL A 219 -3.19 -13.37 1.17
N GLU A 220 -2.23 -13.41 2.10
CA GLU A 220 -2.25 -14.37 3.21
C GLU A 220 -3.48 -14.18 4.10
N ALA A 221 -3.85 -12.94 4.42
CA ALA A 221 -5.07 -12.64 5.17
C ALA A 221 -6.36 -13.09 4.46
N MET A 222 -6.37 -13.12 3.12
CA MET A 222 -7.50 -13.66 2.36
C MET A 222 -7.57 -15.19 2.39
N MET A 223 -6.46 -15.87 2.62
CA MET A 223 -6.37 -17.34 2.61
C MET A 223 -6.42 -17.94 4.03
N ASP A 224 -6.19 -17.14 5.07
CA ASP A 224 -6.19 -17.59 6.46
C ASP A 224 -7.62 -17.90 6.95
N PRO A 225 -7.92 -19.17 7.34
CA PRO A 225 -9.20 -19.54 7.91
C PRO A 225 -9.58 -18.75 9.18
N ALA A 226 -8.59 -18.31 9.97
CA ALA A 226 -8.83 -17.53 11.18
C ALA A 226 -9.33 -16.11 10.87
N MET A 227 -8.97 -15.56 9.70
CA MET A 227 -9.35 -14.23 9.25
C MET A 227 -10.55 -14.23 8.29
N LYS A 228 -11.33 -15.32 8.23
CA LYS A 228 -12.49 -15.44 7.33
C LYS A 228 -13.51 -14.29 7.46
N HIS A 229 -13.67 -13.74 8.66
CA HIS A 229 -14.54 -12.60 8.93
C HIS A 229 -14.04 -11.27 8.33
N LEU A 230 -12.77 -11.20 7.93
CA LEU A 230 -12.14 -10.05 7.27
C LEU A 230 -11.96 -10.25 5.76
N LEU A 231 -12.40 -11.38 5.20
CA LEU A 231 -12.16 -11.73 3.79
C LEU A 231 -12.55 -10.61 2.83
N HIS A 232 -13.73 -10.02 3.00
CA HIS A 232 -14.20 -8.92 2.14
C HIS A 232 -13.38 -7.64 2.31
N ALA A 233 -12.91 -7.36 3.53
CA ALA A 233 -12.04 -6.22 3.78
C ALA A 233 -10.66 -6.42 3.12
N ALA A 234 -10.06 -7.60 3.27
CA ALA A 234 -8.79 -7.93 2.64
C ALA A 234 -8.90 -7.90 1.09
N GLN A 235 -10.00 -8.43 0.53
CA GLN A 235 -10.28 -8.34 -0.91
C GLN A 235 -10.43 -6.90 -1.40
N ALA A 236 -11.12 -6.04 -0.64
CA ALA A 236 -11.29 -4.64 -0.99
C ALA A 236 -9.95 -3.89 -0.99
N GLU A 237 -9.12 -4.13 0.02
CA GLU A 237 -7.78 -3.54 0.12
C GLU A 237 -6.85 -4.04 -1.00
N PHE A 238 -6.87 -5.35 -1.30
CA PHE A 238 -6.13 -5.90 -2.45
C PHE A 238 -6.57 -5.27 -3.78
N LYS A 239 -7.88 -5.08 -3.98
CA LYS A 239 -8.43 -4.38 -5.14
C LYS A 239 -8.00 -2.92 -5.22
N ARG A 240 -7.87 -2.23 -4.08
CA ARG A 240 -7.35 -0.87 -4.01
C ARG A 240 -5.91 -0.80 -4.49
N VAL A 241 -5.07 -1.73 -4.04
CA VAL A 241 -3.67 -1.84 -4.51
C VAL A 241 -3.62 -2.15 -6.01
N GLN A 242 -4.41 -3.12 -6.48
CA GLN A 242 -4.48 -3.44 -7.92
C GLN A 242 -4.88 -2.21 -8.75
N ALA A 243 -5.93 -1.48 -8.35
CA ALA A 243 -6.41 -0.31 -9.08
C ALA A 243 -5.35 0.80 -9.14
N TYR A 244 -4.60 1.03 -8.06
CA TYR A 244 -3.48 1.98 -8.05
C TYR A 244 -2.43 1.59 -9.11
N TYR A 245 -1.99 0.32 -9.10
CA TYR A 245 -0.99 -0.14 -10.05
C TYR A 245 -1.53 -0.32 -11.47
N ASP A 246 -2.83 -0.47 -11.71
CA ASP A 246 -3.36 -0.48 -13.08
C ASP A 246 -3.26 0.92 -13.72
N MET A 247 -3.43 1.99 -12.92
CA MET A 247 -3.46 3.37 -13.41
C MET A 247 -2.11 4.09 -13.32
N GLY A 248 -1.27 3.73 -12.35
CA GLY A 248 -0.03 4.45 -12.03
C GLY A 248 1.24 3.72 -12.42
N ILE A 249 2.30 4.49 -12.68
CA ILE A 249 3.68 4.00 -12.74
C ILE A 249 4.51 4.96 -11.88
N SER A 250 5.29 4.43 -10.93
CA SER A 250 6.05 5.25 -9.99
C SER A 250 7.32 5.88 -10.57
N ILE A 251 7.77 5.41 -11.74
CA ILE A 251 9.01 5.88 -12.38
C ILE A 251 8.75 7.02 -13.37
N ASP A 252 9.70 7.95 -13.49
CA ASP A 252 9.72 8.99 -14.52
C ASP A 252 9.69 8.33 -15.93
N PRO A 253 8.74 8.71 -16.80
CA PRO A 253 8.71 8.26 -18.20
C PRO A 253 10.03 8.50 -18.95
N GLY A 254 10.82 9.50 -18.54
CA GLY A 254 12.11 9.83 -19.11
C GLY A 254 13.29 9.05 -18.54
N TYR A 255 13.09 8.16 -17.56
CA TYR A 255 14.20 7.45 -16.92
C TYR A 255 14.96 6.54 -17.90
N THR A 256 16.28 6.74 -17.95
CA THR A 256 17.22 5.93 -18.71
C THR A 256 18.27 5.33 -17.78
N LEU A 257 18.71 4.10 -18.07
CA LEU A 257 19.78 3.44 -17.33
C LEU A 257 21.07 4.27 -17.39
N PRO A 258 21.73 4.49 -16.24
CA PRO A 258 23.09 5.02 -16.22
C PRO A 258 24.08 3.93 -16.65
N VAL A 259 24.09 3.61 -17.95
CA VAL A 259 24.82 2.47 -18.53
C VAL A 259 26.31 2.50 -18.19
N ARG A 260 26.92 3.69 -18.23
CA ARG A 260 28.35 3.86 -17.93
C ARG A 260 28.70 3.56 -16.47
N ASP A 261 27.79 3.81 -15.54
CA ASP A 261 28.01 3.58 -14.12
C ASP A 261 27.74 2.12 -13.75
N LEU A 262 26.77 1.49 -14.41
CA LEU A 262 26.38 0.10 -14.18
C LEU A 262 27.31 -0.91 -14.87
N PHE A 263 27.86 -0.57 -16.04
CA PHE A 263 28.66 -1.48 -16.88
C PHE A 263 30.04 -0.91 -17.21
N LYS A 264 30.80 -0.54 -16.17
CA LYS A 264 32.12 0.11 -16.31
C LYS A 264 33.13 -0.68 -17.13
N ASP A 265 33.03 -2.01 -17.09
CA ASP A 265 34.00 -2.93 -17.70
C ASP A 265 33.63 -3.33 -19.14
N THR A 266 32.49 -2.84 -19.66
CA THR A 266 32.00 -3.21 -21.00
C THR A 266 31.96 -1.97 -21.90
N PRO A 267 32.28 -2.09 -23.21
CA PRO A 267 32.22 -0.96 -24.15
C PRO A 267 30.77 -0.59 -24.54
N VAL A 268 29.84 -0.61 -23.59
CA VAL A 268 28.42 -0.27 -23.80
C VAL A 268 28.24 1.21 -23.47
N SER A 269 27.75 1.99 -24.43
CA SER A 269 27.52 3.43 -24.23
C SER A 269 26.04 3.79 -24.14
N ARG A 270 25.15 2.98 -24.73
CA ARG A 270 23.71 3.23 -24.78
C ARG A 270 22.93 2.00 -24.35
N GLU A 271 21.67 2.20 -23.94
CA GLU A 271 20.75 1.10 -23.61
C GLU A 271 20.55 0.13 -24.78
N ALA A 272 20.62 0.64 -26.01
CA ALA A 272 20.46 -0.17 -27.23
C ALA A 272 21.61 -1.18 -27.44
N ASP A 273 22.77 -0.94 -26.83
CA ASP A 273 23.94 -1.81 -26.95
C ASP A 273 23.91 -2.93 -25.90
N LEU A 274 22.94 -2.92 -24.97
CA LEU A 274 22.83 -3.92 -23.90
C LEU A 274 22.36 -5.26 -24.44
N THR A 275 23.11 -6.30 -24.09
CA THR A 275 22.74 -7.68 -24.40
C THR A 275 21.63 -8.18 -23.46
N PRO A 276 20.79 -9.14 -23.89
CA PRO A 276 19.80 -9.77 -23.01
C PRO A 276 20.41 -10.33 -21.72
N ALA A 277 21.59 -10.95 -21.80
CA ALA A 277 22.29 -11.49 -20.64
C ALA A 277 22.64 -10.42 -19.58
N GLN A 278 23.09 -9.24 -20.01
CA GLN A 278 23.36 -8.12 -19.08
C GLN A 278 22.07 -7.62 -18.42
N LEU A 279 20.98 -7.52 -19.19
CA LEU A 279 19.67 -7.13 -18.66
C LEU A 279 19.10 -8.19 -17.70
N HIS A 280 19.36 -9.47 -17.95
CA HIS A 280 18.99 -10.55 -17.04
C HIS A 280 19.71 -10.43 -15.71
N THR A 281 21.02 -10.20 -15.73
CA THR A 281 21.80 -9.97 -14.49
C THR A 281 21.28 -8.76 -13.74
N LEU A 282 21.02 -7.65 -14.44
CA LEU A 282 20.51 -6.43 -13.82
C LEU A 282 19.12 -6.62 -13.20
N LEU A 283 18.23 -7.36 -13.86
CA LEU A 283 16.89 -7.66 -13.33
C LEU A 283 16.93 -8.52 -12.06
N GLN A 284 17.88 -9.46 -11.96
CA GLN A 284 17.99 -10.36 -10.82
C GLN A 284 18.75 -9.77 -9.63
N ASP A 285 19.58 -8.75 -9.85
CA ASP A 285 20.39 -8.14 -8.79
C ASP A 285 19.55 -7.20 -7.92
N THR A 286 19.00 -7.74 -6.83
CA THR A 286 18.17 -6.98 -5.86
C THR A 286 18.92 -5.87 -5.14
N LYS A 287 20.27 -5.82 -5.23
CA LYS A 287 21.08 -4.72 -4.66
C LYS A 287 21.07 -3.49 -5.55
N GLN A 288 20.74 -3.62 -6.83
CA GLN A 288 20.61 -2.50 -7.75
C GLN A 288 19.36 -1.69 -7.43
N PRO A 289 19.33 -0.38 -7.76
CA PRO A 289 18.11 0.41 -7.63
C PRO A 289 16.97 -0.21 -8.42
N TRP A 290 15.76 -0.16 -7.85
CA TRP A 290 14.59 -0.81 -8.45
C TRP A 290 14.22 -0.19 -9.80
N GLU A 291 14.52 1.09 -10.00
CA GLU A 291 14.36 1.81 -11.27
C GLU A 291 15.18 1.16 -12.39
N ALA A 292 16.41 0.73 -12.09
CA ALA A 292 17.26 0.04 -13.04
C ALA A 292 16.71 -1.36 -13.36
N ARG A 293 16.21 -2.09 -12.36
CA ARG A 293 15.58 -3.42 -12.56
C ARG A 293 14.29 -3.30 -13.37
N LEU A 294 13.46 -2.30 -13.09
CA LEU A 294 12.25 -2.00 -13.85
C LEU A 294 12.59 -1.70 -15.31
N ARG A 295 13.58 -0.82 -15.53
CA ARG A 295 14.02 -0.48 -16.89
C ARG A 295 14.59 -1.70 -17.62
N ALA A 296 15.32 -2.56 -16.92
CA ALA A 296 15.78 -3.84 -17.47
C ALA A 296 14.61 -4.74 -17.90
N ALA A 297 13.59 -4.90 -17.05
CA ALA A 297 12.38 -5.63 -17.38
C ALA A 297 11.65 -5.03 -18.59
N TYR A 298 11.62 -3.70 -18.74
CA TYR A 298 11.05 -3.04 -19.91
C TYR A 298 11.84 -3.33 -21.19
N LEU A 299 13.17 -3.21 -21.16
CA LEU A 299 14.04 -3.43 -22.33
C LEU A 299 14.02 -4.88 -22.83
N LEU A 300 13.75 -5.83 -21.94
CA LEU A 300 13.60 -7.25 -22.27
C LEU A 300 12.36 -7.57 -23.15
N ARG A 301 11.49 -6.60 -23.42
CA ARG A 301 10.32 -6.75 -24.32
C ARG A 301 10.67 -7.23 -25.72
N SER A 302 11.82 -6.80 -26.25
CA SER A 302 12.28 -7.13 -27.61
C SER A 302 13.39 -8.18 -27.61
N SER A 303 13.69 -8.78 -26.47
CA SER A 303 14.72 -9.83 -26.39
C SER A 303 14.22 -11.10 -27.10
N ASN A 304 15.05 -11.68 -27.96
CA ASN A 304 14.77 -12.96 -28.62
C ASN A 304 15.22 -14.17 -27.78
N ASP A 305 15.77 -13.92 -26.59
CA ASP A 305 16.31 -14.98 -25.75
C ASP A 305 15.17 -15.79 -25.08
N PRO A 306 15.13 -17.13 -25.27
CA PRO A 306 14.11 -18.00 -24.68
C PRO A 306 14.07 -17.96 -23.15
N GLU A 307 15.20 -17.74 -22.47
CA GLU A 307 15.24 -17.73 -20.99
C GLU A 307 14.55 -16.50 -20.38
N THR A 308 14.33 -15.46 -21.19
CA THR A 308 13.77 -14.20 -20.71
C THR A 308 12.39 -14.36 -20.09
N ASN A 309 11.54 -15.24 -20.63
CA ASN A 309 10.18 -15.44 -20.10
C ASN A 309 10.23 -16.04 -18.67
N THR A 310 11.09 -17.03 -18.45
CA THR A 310 11.28 -17.66 -17.14
C THR A 310 11.80 -16.64 -16.12
N LEU A 311 12.72 -15.77 -16.54
CA LEU A 311 13.25 -14.72 -15.68
C LEU A 311 12.25 -13.61 -15.35
N LEU A 312 11.42 -13.21 -16.32
CA LEU A 312 10.33 -12.26 -16.08
C LEU A 312 9.30 -12.84 -15.11
N LEU A 313 8.96 -14.12 -15.24
CA LEU A 313 8.08 -14.81 -14.30
C LEU A 313 8.71 -14.91 -12.90
N LYS A 314 10.02 -15.14 -12.81
CA LYS A 314 10.74 -15.12 -11.53
C LYS A 314 10.68 -13.73 -10.89
N ALA A 315 10.98 -12.67 -11.65
CA ALA A 315 10.92 -11.30 -11.17
C ALA A 315 9.50 -10.90 -10.72
N LEU A 316 8.46 -11.32 -11.45
CA LEU A 316 7.06 -11.11 -11.08
C LEU A 316 6.71 -11.73 -9.71
N LYS A 317 7.33 -12.85 -9.34
CA LYS A 317 7.08 -13.54 -8.07
C LYS A 317 7.91 -12.99 -6.93
N GLU A 318 9.20 -12.77 -7.19
CA GLU A 318 10.22 -12.62 -6.14
C GLU A 318 10.73 -11.19 -5.99
N ASP A 319 10.51 -10.28 -6.94
CA ASP A 319 11.04 -8.91 -6.80
C ASP A 319 10.37 -8.19 -5.62
N PRO A 320 11.15 -7.56 -4.72
CA PRO A 320 10.62 -6.85 -3.57
C PRO A 320 9.76 -5.63 -3.94
N MET A 321 9.92 -5.09 -5.16
CA MET A 321 9.22 -3.90 -5.63
C MET A 321 8.10 -4.25 -6.62
N LEU A 322 6.88 -3.83 -6.27
CA LEU A 322 5.67 -4.07 -7.07
C LEU A 322 5.72 -3.41 -8.45
N ASP A 323 6.39 -2.26 -8.60
CA ASP A 323 6.58 -1.62 -9.91
C ASP A 323 7.42 -2.50 -10.85
N VAL A 324 8.47 -3.15 -10.33
CA VAL A 324 9.30 -4.09 -11.11
C VAL A 324 8.47 -5.32 -11.47
N ALA A 325 7.73 -5.88 -10.51
CA ALA A 325 6.85 -7.01 -10.74
C ALA A 325 5.77 -6.70 -11.80
N LYS A 326 5.11 -5.53 -11.71
CA LYS A 326 4.14 -5.05 -12.70
C LYS A 326 4.79 -4.96 -14.08
N GLN A 327 5.96 -4.33 -14.19
CA GLN A 327 6.64 -4.18 -15.47
C GLN A 327 7.06 -5.54 -16.04
N ALA A 328 7.52 -6.46 -15.20
CA ALA A 328 7.84 -7.83 -15.60
C ALA A 328 6.62 -8.57 -16.15
N GLN A 329 5.45 -8.44 -15.51
CA GLN A 329 4.19 -8.97 -16.03
C GLN A 329 3.82 -8.34 -17.38
N ILE A 330 3.85 -7.01 -17.52
CA ILE A 330 3.53 -6.32 -18.78
C ILE A 330 4.46 -6.78 -19.91
N THR A 331 5.76 -6.88 -19.62
CA THR A 331 6.74 -7.36 -20.59
C THR A 331 6.47 -8.80 -20.98
N PHE A 332 6.18 -9.68 -20.02
CA PHE A 332 5.81 -11.07 -20.28
C PHE A 332 4.56 -11.16 -21.16
N GLU A 333 3.49 -10.45 -20.80
CA GLU A 333 2.24 -10.37 -21.56
C GLU A 333 2.45 -9.93 -23.01
N ASN A 334 3.28 -8.91 -23.22
CA ASN A 334 3.59 -8.40 -24.55
C ASN A 334 4.36 -9.42 -25.39
N ARG A 335 5.24 -10.21 -24.76
CA ARG A 335 6.01 -11.26 -25.45
C ARG A 335 5.15 -12.47 -25.82
N VAL A 336 4.19 -12.83 -24.96
CA VAL A 336 3.33 -14.01 -25.19
C VAL A 336 2.01 -13.68 -25.90
N GLY A 337 1.68 -12.40 -26.07
CA GLY A 337 0.46 -11.95 -26.74
C GLY A 337 -0.82 -12.22 -25.94
N ARG A 338 -0.74 -12.38 -24.62
CA ARG A 338 -1.87 -12.66 -23.73
C ARG A 338 -1.88 -11.70 -22.56
N LYS A 339 -3.06 -11.18 -22.22
CA LYS A 339 -3.29 -10.36 -21.03
C LYS A 339 -3.73 -11.21 -19.85
N PHE A 340 -3.18 -10.91 -18.68
CA PHE A 340 -3.58 -11.50 -17.41
C PHE A 340 -4.08 -10.42 -16.48
N ARG A 341 -4.73 -10.86 -15.39
CA ARG A 341 -5.04 -9.94 -14.30
C ARG A 341 -3.76 -9.57 -13.57
N LEU A 342 -3.61 -8.31 -13.19
CA LEU A 342 -2.42 -7.82 -12.51
C LEU A 342 -2.18 -8.59 -11.20
N PHE A 343 -0.96 -9.10 -11.00
CA PHE A 343 -0.54 -9.88 -9.84
C PHE A 343 -1.31 -11.21 -9.61
N ASP A 344 -2.02 -11.72 -10.62
CA ASP A 344 -2.65 -13.05 -10.56
C ASP A 344 -1.63 -14.15 -10.93
N ILE A 345 -0.64 -14.33 -10.06
CA ILE A 345 0.49 -15.25 -10.28
C ILE A 345 0.02 -16.69 -10.52
N PRO A 346 -0.92 -17.27 -9.75
CA PRO A 346 -1.37 -18.64 -9.98
C PRO A 346 -1.98 -18.85 -11.38
N ALA A 347 -2.75 -17.89 -11.88
CA ALA A 347 -3.32 -17.95 -13.23
C ALA A 347 -2.24 -17.87 -14.32
N ILE A 348 -1.22 -17.04 -14.11
CA ILE A 348 -0.10 -16.88 -15.05
C ILE A 348 0.75 -18.16 -15.10
N GLU A 349 1.09 -18.72 -13.94
CA GLU A 349 1.90 -19.94 -13.84
C GLU A 349 1.22 -21.15 -14.45
N SER A 350 -0.05 -21.39 -14.08
CA SER A 350 -0.82 -22.51 -14.62
C SER A 350 -0.95 -22.43 -16.15
N TRP A 351 -1.13 -21.22 -16.69
CA TRP A 351 -1.11 -21.01 -18.13
C TRP A 351 0.27 -21.28 -18.74
N TRP A 352 1.34 -20.74 -18.15
CA TRP A 352 2.71 -20.91 -18.66
C TRP A 352 3.13 -22.38 -18.69
N GLN A 353 2.82 -23.13 -17.64
CA GLN A 353 3.06 -24.57 -17.57
C GLN A 353 2.27 -25.33 -18.66
N ALA A 354 1.01 -24.96 -18.91
CA ALA A 354 0.20 -25.57 -19.97
C ALA A 354 0.78 -25.33 -21.37
N GLN A 355 1.54 -24.25 -21.59
CA GLN A 355 2.23 -23.98 -22.86
C GLN A 355 3.57 -24.75 -23.00
N GLY A 356 3.95 -25.56 -22.00
CA GLY A 356 5.24 -26.26 -22.01
C GLY A 356 6.41 -25.37 -21.61
N GLY A 357 6.16 -24.34 -20.79
CA GLY A 357 7.12 -23.30 -20.40
C GLY A 357 8.39 -23.74 -19.67
N ASP A 358 8.55 -25.04 -19.41
CA ASP A 358 9.75 -25.69 -18.83
C ASP A 358 10.42 -26.69 -19.80
N LYS A 359 9.90 -26.84 -21.02
CA LYS A 359 10.55 -27.66 -22.04
C LYS A 359 11.64 -26.82 -22.69
N PRO A 360 12.93 -27.22 -22.62
CA PRO A 360 13.94 -26.58 -23.44
C PRO A 360 13.47 -26.68 -24.88
N VAL A 361 13.47 -25.55 -25.60
CA VAL A 361 13.12 -25.48 -27.01
C VAL A 361 13.97 -26.54 -27.73
N LEU A 362 13.35 -27.68 -28.04
CA LEU A 362 13.95 -28.69 -28.90
C LEU A 362 14.20 -27.97 -30.20
N LYS A 363 15.48 -27.63 -30.44
CA LYS A 363 15.94 -27.13 -31.73
C LYS A 363 15.34 -28.08 -32.77
N MET A 364 14.38 -27.58 -33.55
CA MET A 364 13.93 -28.26 -34.75
C MET A 364 15.19 -28.43 -35.59
N LYS A 365 15.74 -29.64 -35.58
CA LYS A 365 16.75 -30.08 -36.51
C LYS A 365 16.09 -29.92 -37.86
N GLU A 366 16.50 -28.91 -38.62
CA GLU A 366 16.06 -28.77 -40.00
C GLU A 366 16.28 -30.13 -40.69
N PRO A 367 15.22 -30.76 -41.22
CA PRO A 367 15.42 -31.94 -42.06
C PRO A 367 16.19 -31.45 -43.28
N GLY A 368 17.44 -31.90 -43.37
CA GLY A 368 18.39 -31.48 -44.38
C GLY A 368 17.79 -31.44 -45.78
N LYS A 369 17.98 -30.30 -46.43
CA LYS A 369 18.26 -30.22 -47.85
C LYS A 369 19.77 -30.08 -48.03
#